data_AF-A0A350NMD3-F1
#
_entry.id   AF-A0A350NMD3-F1
#
_cell.length_a   1.000
_cell.length_b   1.000
_cell.length_c   1.000
_cell.angle_alpha   90.00
_cell.angle_beta   90.00
_cell.angle_gamma   90.00
#
_symmetry.space_group_name_H-M   'P 1'
#
loop_
_entity.id
_entity.type
_entity.pdbx_description
1 polymer ?
#
loop_
_entity_poly.entity_id
_entity_poly.type
_entity_poly.pdbx_seq_one_letter_code
_entity_poly.pdbx_strand_id
1 'polypeptide(L)'
;MVKLVAYDTYLRRRIDQGMPAFGTCTGMILLAKEIIGSDQPRIGVMDISVQRNSFGRQIDSCETEIVIPALSHPRYSYQPYNRNGSEFCESNFGES
;
A
#
# COMPACT_ATOMS: atom_id res chain seq x y z
N MET A 1 16.65 -7.06 -17.01
CA MET A 1 15.27 -7.55 -16.84
C MET A 1 15.25 -9.08 -16.85
N VAL A 2 15.96 -9.71 -15.91
CA VAL A 2 16.22 -11.17 -15.90
C VAL A 2 16.42 -11.57 -14.43
N LYS A 3 15.41 -12.17 -13.77
CA LYS A 3 15.47 -13.01 -12.54
C LYS A 3 14.12 -13.18 -11.81
N LEU A 4 13.09 -12.38 -12.10
CA LEU A 4 11.81 -12.43 -11.36
C LEU A 4 10.95 -13.67 -11.68
N VAL A 5 10.98 -14.17 -12.92
CA VAL A 5 10.05 -15.20 -13.45
C VAL A 5 10.21 -16.60 -12.83
N ALA A 6 11.31 -16.87 -12.14
CA ALA A 6 11.50 -18.14 -11.43
C ALA A 6 11.09 -18.07 -9.95
N TYR A 7 11.18 -16.88 -9.33
CA TYR A 7 10.92 -16.70 -7.91
C TYR A 7 9.46 -16.35 -7.62
N ASP A 8 8.77 -15.69 -8.56
CA ASP A 8 7.34 -15.37 -8.41
C ASP A 8 6.49 -16.64 -8.29
N THR A 9 6.77 -17.66 -9.10
CA THR A 9 6.05 -18.94 -9.08
C THR A 9 6.27 -19.71 -7.77
N TYR A 10 7.49 -19.71 -7.23
CA TYR A 10 7.78 -20.31 -5.92
C TYR A 10 7.07 -19.59 -4.78
N LEU A 11 7.18 -18.25 -4.74
CA LEU A 11 6.55 -17.44 -3.70
C LEU A 11 5.03 -17.56 -3.76
N ARG A 12 4.44 -17.50 -4.96
CA ARG A 12 3.02 -17.72 -5.18
C ARG A 12 2.56 -19.05 -4.62
N ARG A 13 3.25 -20.14 -4.97
CA ARG A 13 2.94 -21.48 -4.45
C ARG A 13 3.00 -21.54 -2.92
N ARG A 14 4.01 -20.92 -2.30
CA ARG A 14 4.15 -20.93 -0.84
C ARG A 14 3.02 -20.15 -0.16
N ILE A 15 2.63 -19.01 -0.73
CA ILE A 15 1.52 -18.19 -0.23
C ILE A 15 0.20 -18.95 -0.39
N ASP A 16 -0.04 -19.57 -1.54
CA ASP A 16 -1.22 -20.40 -1.80
C ASP A 16 -1.29 -21.63 -0.86
N GLN A 17 -0.14 -22.09 -0.34
CA GLN A 17 -0.04 -23.14 0.67
C GLN A 17 -0.23 -22.63 2.12
N GLY A 18 -0.62 -21.36 2.31
CA GLY A 18 -0.90 -20.78 3.62
C GLY A 18 0.29 -20.10 4.29
N MET A 19 1.39 -19.85 3.56
CA MET A 19 2.46 -18.99 4.08
C MET A 19 1.95 -17.54 4.16
N PRO A 20 1.91 -16.91 5.35
CA PRO A 20 1.49 -15.52 5.47
C PRO A 20 2.48 -14.60 4.75
N ALA A 21 1.94 -13.59 4.06
CA ALA A 21 2.72 -12.56 3.39
C ALA A 21 2.20 -11.17 3.79
N PHE A 22 3.12 -10.24 4.02
CA PHE A 22 2.80 -8.85 4.36
C PHE A 22 3.60 -7.92 3.44
N GLY A 23 2.90 -7.16 2.60
CA GLY A 23 3.50 -6.28 1.60
C GLY A 23 3.36 -4.80 1.99
N THR A 24 4.47 -4.10 2.18
CA THR A 24 4.50 -2.66 2.47
C THR A 24 4.95 -1.86 1.25
N CYS A 25 4.22 -0.80 0.88
CA CYS A 25 4.54 0.06 -0.27
C CYS A 25 4.78 -0.75 -1.57
N THR A 26 6.01 -0.86 -2.07
CA THR A 26 6.35 -1.70 -3.23
C THR A 26 5.99 -3.18 -3.02
N GLY A 27 6.06 -3.67 -1.79
CA GLY A 27 5.60 -5.02 -1.44
C GLY A 27 4.10 -5.22 -1.70
N MET A 28 3.27 -4.20 -1.44
CA MET A 28 1.84 -4.23 -1.76
C MET A 28 1.62 -4.30 -3.27
N ILE A 29 2.39 -3.52 -4.05
CA ILE A 29 2.34 -3.55 -5.52
C ILE A 29 2.70 -4.95 -6.07
N LEU A 30 3.69 -5.62 -5.46
CA LEU A 30 4.08 -6.97 -5.86
C LEU A 30 2.98 -8.02 -5.57
N LEU A 31 2.22 -7.87 -4.48
CA LEU A 31 1.17 -8.82 -4.11
C LEU A 31 -0.15 -8.56 -4.86
N ALA A 32 -0.41 -7.32 -5.27
CA ALA A 32 -1.64 -6.92 -5.94
C ALA A 32 -1.90 -7.70 -7.24
N LYS A 33 -3.16 -8.08 -7.46
CA LYS A 33 -3.62 -8.76 -8.67
C LYS A 33 -3.59 -7.83 -9.88
N GLU A 34 -3.96 -6.57 -9.69
CA GLU A 34 -4.02 -5.57 -10.75
C GLU A 34 -3.19 -4.34 -10.44
N ILE A 35 -2.54 -3.80 -11.46
CA ILE A 35 -1.83 -2.52 -11.40
C ILE A 35 -2.38 -1.65 -12.51
N ILE A 36 -3.06 -0.57 -12.13
CA ILE A 36 -3.76 0.31 -13.07
C ILE A 36 -2.73 0.97 -14.00
N GLY A 37 -2.92 0.79 -15.31
CA GLY A 37 -2.03 1.34 -16.33
C GLY A 37 -0.65 0.67 -16.42
N SER A 38 -0.47 -0.55 -15.87
CA SER A 38 0.80 -1.27 -15.97
C SER A 38 0.67 -2.79 -16.01
N ASP A 39 1.33 -3.40 -17.00
CA ASP A 39 1.50 -4.85 -17.12
C ASP A 39 2.80 -5.35 -16.46
N GLN A 40 3.37 -4.58 -15.53
CA GLN A 40 4.60 -4.97 -14.86
C GLN A 40 4.42 -6.32 -14.12
N PRO A 41 5.46 -7.18 -14.12
CA PRO A 41 5.42 -8.46 -13.41
C PRO A 41 5.12 -8.28 -11.92
N ARG A 42 4.29 -9.17 -11.38
CA ARG A 42 3.81 -9.20 -9.99
C ARG A 42 3.45 -10.62 -9.58
N ILE A 43 3.37 -10.88 -8.28
CA ILE A 43 2.98 -12.18 -7.72
C ILE A 43 1.47 -12.38 -7.85
N GLY A 44 0.67 -11.33 -7.65
CA GLY A 44 -0.77 -11.33 -7.97
C GLY A 44 -1.63 -12.26 -7.12
N VAL A 45 -1.33 -12.35 -5.82
CA VAL A 45 -2.02 -13.23 -4.85
C VAL A 45 -3.02 -12.50 -3.95
N MET A 46 -2.98 -11.17 -3.93
CA MET A 46 -3.91 -10.34 -3.16
C MET A 46 -4.93 -9.71 -4.11
N ASP A 47 -6.23 -9.94 -3.86
CA ASP A 47 -7.34 -9.47 -4.69
C ASP A 47 -7.62 -7.97 -4.48
N ILE A 48 -6.67 -7.15 -4.92
CA ILE A 48 -6.72 -5.68 -4.90
C ILE A 48 -6.18 -5.12 -6.22
N SER A 49 -6.61 -3.91 -6.55
CA SER A 49 -6.07 -3.11 -7.65
C SER A 49 -5.28 -1.94 -7.07
N VAL A 50 -4.08 -1.68 -7.59
CA VAL A 50 -3.19 -0.62 -7.10
C VAL A 50 -2.86 0.37 -8.21
N GLN A 51 -2.90 1.66 -7.89
CA GLN A 51 -2.35 2.72 -8.73
C GLN A 51 -1.03 3.21 -8.14
N ARG A 52 0.02 3.29 -8.97
CA ARG A 52 1.32 3.77 -8.52
C ARG A 52 1.33 5.30 -8.48
N ASN A 53 1.97 5.88 -7.46
CA ASN A 53 2.20 7.32 -7.34
C ASN A 53 0.94 8.18 -7.48
N SER A 54 -0.20 7.70 -6.98
CA SER A 54 -1.45 8.49 -6.95
C SER A 54 -1.29 9.81 -6.18
N PHE A 55 -0.31 9.88 -5.28
CA PHE A 55 -0.01 11.05 -4.45
C PHE A 55 1.01 12.03 -5.04
N GLY A 56 1.47 11.83 -6.27
CA GLY A 56 2.39 12.77 -6.93
C GLY A 56 3.88 12.36 -6.92
N ARG A 57 4.77 13.34 -6.98
CA ARG A 57 6.23 13.15 -7.05
C ARG A 57 6.80 12.84 -5.67
N GLN A 58 8.04 12.37 -5.63
CA GLN A 58 8.72 12.01 -4.38
C GLN A 58 8.83 13.16 -3.36
N ILE A 59 8.77 14.43 -3.81
CA ILE A 59 8.76 15.61 -2.94
C ILE A 59 7.44 15.74 -2.17
N ASP A 60 6.37 15.10 -2.64
CA ASP A 60 5.03 15.12 -2.05
C ASP A 60 4.87 14.05 -0.94
N SER A 61 5.97 13.46 -0.45
CA SER A 61 5.93 12.53 0.68
C SER A 61 5.50 13.27 1.95
N CYS A 62 4.49 12.74 2.63
CA CYS A 62 4.04 13.26 3.91
C CYS A 62 3.79 12.13 4.91
N GLU A 63 3.66 12.49 6.17
CA GLU A 63 3.30 11.58 7.25
C GLU A 63 1.92 11.98 7.79
N THR A 64 1.09 10.97 8.06
CA THR A 64 -0.21 11.17 8.71
C THR A 64 -0.48 10.05 9.68
N GLU A 65 -1.16 10.38 10.77
CA GLU A 65 -1.63 9.37 11.72
C GLU A 65 -2.86 8.65 11.15
N ILE A 66 -2.78 7.31 11.08
CA ILE A 66 -3.86 6.45 10.61
C ILE A 66 -4.28 5.54 11.77
N VAL A 67 -5.58 5.52 12.07
CA VAL A 67 -6.15 4.61 13.07
C VAL A 67 -6.50 3.29 12.40
N ILE A 68 -5.92 2.19 12.88
CA ILE A 68 -6.28 0.82 12.48
C ILE A 68 -7.01 0.19 13.66
N PRO A 69 -8.36 0.09 13.65
CA PRO A 69 -9.14 -0.35 14.81
C PRO A 69 -8.69 -1.67 15.42
N ALA A 70 -8.27 -2.62 14.59
CA ALA A 70 -7.79 -3.93 15.01
C ALA A 70 -6.41 -3.91 15.71
N LEU A 71 -5.64 -2.83 15.55
CA LEU A 71 -4.31 -2.65 16.14
C LEU A 71 -4.25 -1.48 17.14
N SER A 72 -5.25 -0.60 17.16
CA SER A 72 -5.30 0.57 18.04
C SER A 72 -5.71 0.21 19.46
N HIS A 73 -5.07 0.84 20.46
CA HIS A 73 -5.47 0.68 21.85
C HIS A 73 -6.81 1.43 22.12
N PRO A 74 -7.74 0.90 22.94
CA PRO A 74 -9.05 1.51 23.19
C PRO A 74 -9.01 2.95 23.74
N ARG A 75 -7.85 3.38 24.26
CA ARG A 75 -7.63 4.73 24.80
C ARG A 75 -7.04 5.71 23.78
N TYR A 76 -6.80 5.29 22.54
CA TYR A 76 -6.25 6.17 21.51
C TYR A 76 -7.36 7.08 20.96
N SER A 77 -7.45 8.30 21.51
CA SER A 77 -8.32 9.36 20.97
C SER A 77 -7.58 10.11 19.86
N TYR A 78 -7.89 9.77 18.61
CA TYR A 78 -7.37 10.46 17.44
C TYR A 78 -7.92 11.89 17.36
N GLN A 79 -7.03 12.89 17.32
CA GLN A 79 -7.37 14.28 17.01
C GLN A 79 -6.71 14.66 15.68
N PRO A 80 -7.50 14.89 14.61
CA PRO A 80 -6.96 15.13 13.27
C PRO A 80 -6.28 16.50 13.09
N TYR A 81 -6.23 17.36 14.10
CA TYR A 81 -5.67 18.73 14.00
C TYR A 81 -4.86 19.13 15.24
N ASN A 82 -3.77 19.84 15.02
CA ASN A 82 -3.04 20.62 16.02
C ASN A 82 -3.72 21.99 16.25
N ARG A 83 -3.58 22.59 17.46
CA ARG A 83 -4.26 23.83 17.93
C ARG A 83 -4.22 25.04 16.97
N ASN A 84 -3.35 25.03 15.96
CA ASN A 84 -3.13 26.12 15.02
C ASN A 84 -3.62 25.81 13.58
N GLY A 85 -4.23 24.65 13.32
CA GLY A 85 -4.94 24.38 12.06
C GLY A 85 -4.09 24.37 10.78
N SER A 86 -2.83 23.92 10.81
CA SER A 86 -1.99 23.85 9.61
C SER A 86 -2.07 22.49 8.90
N GLU A 87 -2.42 22.55 7.61
CA GLU A 87 -2.51 21.54 6.53
C GLU A 87 -2.28 20.06 6.87
N PHE A 88 -3.39 19.33 6.89
CA PHE A 88 -3.45 17.89 6.64
C PHE A 88 -2.99 17.61 5.18
N CYS A 89 -2.51 16.40 4.88
CA CYS A 89 -2.15 15.97 3.51
C CYS A 89 -3.38 15.85 2.56
N GLU A 90 -4.29 16.81 2.56
CA GLU A 90 -5.54 16.78 1.78
C GLU A 90 -5.29 17.03 0.29
N SER A 91 -4.20 17.69 -0.09
CA SER A 91 -4.01 18.17 -1.47
C SER A 91 -3.89 17.08 -2.53
N ASN A 92 -3.75 15.80 -2.14
CA ASN A 92 -3.51 14.69 -3.08
C ASN A 92 -4.59 13.59 -3.06
N PHE A 93 -5.59 13.67 -2.18
CA PHE A 93 -6.76 12.79 -2.25
C PHE A 93 -7.82 13.48 -3.11
N GLY A 94 -7.59 13.50 -4.43
CA GLY A 94 -8.60 13.97 -5.37
C GLY A 94 -9.86 13.13 -5.24
N GLU A 95 -11.00 13.79 -5.03
CA GLU A 95 -12.33 13.22 -5.18
C GLU A 95 -12.42 12.54 -6.55
N SER A 96 -12.77 11.24 -6.54
CA SER A 96 -13.19 10.50 -7.73
C SER A 96 -14.57 9.93 -7.49
#